data_AF-A0A843UA06-F1
#
_entry.id   AF-A0A843UA06-F1
#
_cell.length_a   1.000
_cell.length_b   1.000
_cell.length_c   1.000
_cell.angle_alpha   90.00
_cell.angle_beta   90.00
_cell.angle_gamma   90.00
#
_symmetry.space_group_name_H-M   'P 1'
#
loop_
_entity.id
_entity.type
_entity.pdbx_description
1 polymer ?
#
loop_
_entity_poly.entity_id
_entity_poly.type
_entity_poly.pdbx_seq_one_letter_code
_entity_poly.pdbx_strand_id
1 'polypeptide(L)'
;MALPLRGGCWPPLAVALLLLFLCLARASGETEPAGLGEPSAPERAVREALRAHGLPIGLLPRGAREFRIDGEGHFEVRLDGACSARFENEVRYEANVTGTLTYGQIGALSGVTAQELFLWFPVKGISVEDPSSGLIFFDVGVVRKQFPLSLFEIPPDCKVGPPPANLNEVREMVQAVEKSKSGKLRYHLDQDAAQRTATL
;
A
#
# COMPACT_ATOMS: atom_id res chain seq x y z
N MET A 1 24.06 63.65 7.67
CA MET A 1 24.78 63.40 8.94
C MET A 1 25.03 61.91 9.03
N ALA A 2 26.23 61.49 8.63
CA ALA A 2 26.66 60.10 8.64
C ALA A 2 27.20 59.75 10.03
N LEU A 3 26.74 58.65 10.62
CA LEU A 3 27.35 58.09 11.82
C LEU A 3 28.50 57.14 11.44
N PRO A 4 29.61 57.15 12.20
CA PRO A 4 30.79 56.36 11.90
C PRO A 4 30.59 54.88 12.25
N LEU A 5 30.92 53.99 11.30
CA LEU A 5 31.11 52.57 11.53
C LEU A 5 32.40 52.39 12.36
N ARG A 6 32.22 52.35 13.68
CA ARG A 6 33.29 52.03 14.63
C ARG A 6 33.58 50.54 14.51
N GLY A 7 34.68 50.21 13.84
CA GLY A 7 35.20 48.85 13.71
C GLY A 7 35.34 48.19 15.08
N GLY A 8 34.44 47.26 15.38
CA GLY A 8 34.49 46.46 16.59
C GLY A 8 35.59 45.42 16.47
N CYS A 9 36.73 45.67 17.10
CA CYS A 9 37.67 44.62 17.48
C CYS A 9 36.99 43.81 18.59
N TRP A 10 36.22 42.79 18.22
CA TRP A 10 35.63 41.91 19.21
C TRP A 10 36.75 41.13 19.92
N PRO A 11 36.74 41.06 21.26
CA PRO A 11 37.72 40.29 21.98
C PRO A 11 37.64 38.82 21.54
N PRO A 12 38.77 38.08 21.50
CA PRO A 12 38.79 36.68 21.07
C PRO A 12 37.80 35.80 21.86
N LEU A 13 37.47 36.20 23.09
CA LEU A 13 36.42 35.59 23.92
C LEU A 13 35.00 35.75 23.36
N ALA A 14 34.66 36.90 22.75
CA ALA A 14 33.34 37.13 22.14
C ALA A 14 33.17 36.34 20.84
N VAL A 15 34.25 36.19 20.05
CA VAL A 15 34.26 35.31 18.87
C VAL A 15 34.14 33.84 19.29
N ALA A 16 34.85 33.43 20.35
CA ALA A 16 34.73 32.08 20.91
C ALA A 16 33.32 31.78 21.43
N LEU A 17 32.66 32.74 22.11
CA LEU A 17 31.27 32.58 22.55
C LEU A 17 30.28 32.50 21.39
N LEU A 18 30.47 33.29 20.32
CA LEU A 18 29.63 33.23 19.12
C LEU A 18 29.79 31.89 18.38
N LEU A 19 31.01 31.36 18.29
CA LEU A 19 31.29 30.02 17.76
C LEU A 19 30.70 28.91 18.67
N LEU A 20 30.76 29.08 19.99
CA LEU A 20 30.14 28.14 20.94
C LEU A 20 28.60 28.14 20.81
N PHE A 21 27.99 29.31 20.60
CA PHE A 21 26.55 29.43 20.35
C PHE A 21 26.14 28.80 19.01
N LEU A 22 26.95 28.94 17.96
CA LEU A 22 26.73 28.26 16.67
C LEU A 22 26.87 26.73 16.79
N CYS A 23 27.80 26.23 17.63
CA CYS A 23 27.91 24.81 17.93
C CYS A 23 26.70 24.29 18.72
N LEU A 24 26.17 25.07 19.68
CA LEU A 24 24.98 24.69 20.45
C LEU A 24 23.69 24.75 19.62
N ALA A 25 23.59 25.64 18.62
CA ALA A 25 22.46 25.69 17.71
C ALA A 25 22.39 24.49 16.75
N ARG A 26 23.50 23.75 16.56
CA ARG A 26 23.53 22.53 15.73
C ARG A 26 23.05 21.27 16.46
N ALA A 27 22.62 21.39 17.72
CA ALA A 27 22.06 20.31 18.51
C ALA A 27 20.53 20.23 18.50
N SER A 28 19.86 20.97 17.61
CA SER A 28 18.55 20.52 17.12
C SER A 28 18.83 19.58 15.97
N GLY A 29 18.75 18.27 16.26
CA GLY A 29 18.84 17.25 15.24
C GLY A 29 17.93 17.61 14.07
N GLU A 30 18.48 17.61 12.86
CA GLU A 30 17.70 17.24 11.70
C GLU A 30 17.03 15.91 12.07
N THR A 31 15.74 15.98 12.34
CA THR A 31 14.86 14.84 12.11
C THR A 31 15.05 14.56 10.63
N GLU A 32 15.91 13.59 10.32
CA GLU A 32 15.88 12.84 9.07
C GLU A 32 14.40 12.62 8.73
N PRO A 33 13.86 13.26 7.68
CA PRO A 33 12.53 12.93 7.23
C PRO A 33 12.59 11.45 6.85
N ALA A 34 11.79 10.64 7.56
CA ALA A 34 11.63 9.24 7.23
C ALA A 34 11.29 9.12 5.73
N GLY A 35 12.16 8.45 4.98
CA GLY A 35 11.82 7.82 3.70
C GLY A 35 12.15 8.61 2.45
N LEU A 36 13.44 8.71 2.10
CA LEU A 36 13.89 8.75 0.71
C LEU A 36 15.04 7.75 0.53
N GLY A 37 14.76 6.47 0.79
CA GLY A 37 15.54 5.42 0.14
C GLY A 37 15.32 5.53 -1.38
N GLU A 38 16.39 5.43 -2.17
CA GLU A 38 16.26 5.42 -3.62
C GLU A 38 15.33 4.25 -4.03
N PRO A 39 14.30 4.50 -4.85
CA PRO A 39 13.37 3.45 -5.23
C PRO A 39 14.10 2.36 -6.00
N SER A 40 13.84 1.11 -5.61
CA SER A 40 14.40 -0.06 -6.28
C SER A 40 13.95 -0.12 -7.75
N ALA A 41 14.67 -0.85 -8.60
CA ALA A 41 14.29 -0.95 -10.01
C ALA A 41 12.84 -1.43 -10.23
N PRO A 42 12.33 -2.46 -9.50
CA PRO A 42 10.93 -2.86 -9.57
C PRO A 42 9.96 -1.76 -9.12
N GLU A 43 10.25 -1.06 -8.02
CA GLU A 43 9.40 0.05 -7.55
C GLU A 43 9.32 1.18 -8.58
N ARG A 44 10.42 1.50 -9.23
CA ARG A 44 10.46 2.49 -10.30
C ARG A 44 9.60 2.06 -11.48
N ALA A 45 9.70 0.80 -11.89
CA ALA A 45 8.89 0.25 -12.97
C ALA A 45 7.38 0.29 -12.65
N VAL A 46 6.99 -0.03 -11.41
CA VAL A 46 5.60 0.12 -10.94
C VAL A 46 5.13 1.56 -11.07
N ARG A 47 5.90 2.53 -10.57
CA ARG A 47 5.56 3.95 -10.62
C ARG A 47 5.47 4.47 -12.06
N GLU A 48 6.36 4.03 -12.93
CA GLU A 48 6.35 4.37 -14.35
C GLU A 48 5.12 3.79 -15.04
N ALA A 49 4.77 2.54 -14.77
CA ALA A 49 3.56 1.91 -15.30
C ALA A 49 2.29 2.65 -14.86
N LEU A 50 2.16 3.00 -13.58
CA LEU A 50 1.02 3.79 -13.08
C LEU A 50 0.95 5.15 -13.78
N ARG A 51 2.07 5.86 -13.86
CA ARG A 51 2.15 7.18 -14.52
C ARG A 51 1.79 7.11 -16.00
N ALA A 52 2.29 6.11 -16.72
CA ALA A 52 2.00 5.91 -18.14
C ALA A 52 0.50 5.68 -18.40
N HIS A 53 -0.22 5.13 -17.42
CA HIS A 53 -1.66 4.91 -17.46
C HIS A 53 -2.46 6.03 -16.79
N GLY A 54 -1.89 7.21 -16.52
CA GLY A 54 -2.62 8.35 -15.96
C GLY A 54 -3.06 8.17 -14.51
N LEU A 55 -2.43 7.27 -13.77
CA LEU A 55 -2.73 6.98 -12.37
C LEU A 55 -1.69 7.57 -11.42
N PRO A 56 -2.07 7.95 -10.18
CA PRO A 56 -1.13 8.39 -9.16
C PRO A 56 -0.08 7.33 -8.83
N ILE A 57 1.15 7.77 -8.71
CA ILE A 57 2.32 6.90 -8.44
C ILE A 57 2.31 6.24 -7.06
N GLY A 58 1.51 6.72 -6.11
CA GLY A 58 1.41 6.22 -4.74
C GLY A 58 0.24 5.29 -4.48
N LEU A 59 -0.43 4.78 -5.53
CA LEU A 59 -1.49 3.77 -5.40
C LEU A 59 -1.00 2.43 -4.88
N LEU A 60 0.25 2.08 -5.15
CA LEU A 60 0.89 0.86 -4.66
C LEU A 60 1.99 1.21 -3.66
N PRO A 61 2.20 0.38 -2.62
CA PRO A 61 3.16 0.66 -1.57
C PRO A 61 4.60 0.48 -2.08
N ARG A 62 5.56 1.04 -1.33
CA ARG A 62 6.98 0.69 -1.50
C ARG A 62 7.23 -0.77 -1.13
N GLY A 63 8.34 -1.34 -1.59
CA GLY A 63 8.80 -2.69 -1.28
C GLY A 63 8.51 -3.73 -2.36
N ALA A 64 8.35 -3.32 -3.62
CA ALA A 64 8.21 -4.27 -4.72
C ALA A 64 9.53 -5.02 -4.96
N ARG A 65 9.51 -6.35 -4.85
CA ARG A 65 10.62 -7.22 -5.23
C ARG A 65 10.65 -7.50 -6.72
N GLU A 66 9.48 -7.65 -7.31
CA GLU A 66 9.31 -8.01 -8.71
C GLU A 66 8.05 -7.35 -9.25
N PHE A 67 8.15 -6.89 -10.50
CA PHE A 67 7.05 -6.31 -11.24
C PHE A 67 7.05 -6.87 -12.65
N ARG A 68 5.88 -7.28 -13.12
CA ARG A 68 5.65 -7.72 -14.50
C ARG A 68 4.40 -7.04 -15.02
N ILE A 69 4.43 -6.68 -16.29
CA ILE A 69 3.27 -6.18 -17.03
C ILE A 69 3.34 -6.73 -18.46
N ASP A 70 2.22 -7.18 -19.00
CA ASP A 70 2.12 -7.62 -20.39
C ASP A 70 1.64 -6.49 -21.34
N GLY A 71 1.56 -6.79 -22.63
CA GLY A 71 1.11 -5.82 -23.64
C GLY A 71 -0.39 -5.47 -23.56
N GLU A 72 -1.17 -6.24 -22.81
CA GLU A 72 -2.60 -6.02 -22.58
C GLU A 72 -2.86 -5.22 -21.29
N GLY A 73 -1.80 -4.95 -20.51
CA GLY A 73 -1.86 -4.20 -19.27
C GLY A 73 -2.06 -5.06 -18.01
N HIS A 74 -2.08 -6.39 -18.11
CA HIS A 74 -2.13 -7.25 -16.93
C HIS A 74 -0.81 -7.17 -16.19
N PHE A 75 -0.87 -6.82 -14.91
CA PHE A 75 0.31 -6.68 -14.09
C PHE A 75 0.29 -7.63 -12.88
N GLU A 76 1.49 -7.99 -12.44
CA GLU A 76 1.77 -8.72 -11.20
C GLU A 76 2.85 -7.97 -10.43
N VAL A 77 2.56 -7.60 -9.18
CA VAL A 77 3.52 -7.01 -8.25
C VAL A 77 3.73 -8.00 -7.11
N ARG A 78 4.98 -8.36 -6.84
CA ARG A 78 5.35 -9.20 -5.70
C ARG A 78 6.06 -8.40 -4.64
N LEU A 79 5.54 -8.48 -3.42
CA LEU A 79 6.09 -7.85 -2.22
C LEU A 79 6.84 -8.89 -1.38
N ASP A 80 7.66 -8.43 -0.44
CA ASP A 80 8.36 -9.28 0.54
C ASP A 80 7.41 -10.17 1.36
N GLY A 81 6.19 -9.70 1.54
CA GLY A 81 5.13 -10.36 2.28
C GLY A 81 3.88 -9.48 2.32
N ALA A 82 2.83 -10.00 2.94
CA ALA A 82 1.64 -9.19 3.19
C ALA A 82 1.95 -8.05 4.16
N CYS A 83 1.44 -6.86 3.87
CA CYS A 83 1.73 -5.65 4.65
C CYS A 83 0.53 -4.70 4.62
N SER A 84 0.49 -3.80 5.60
CA SER A 84 -0.52 -2.75 5.69
C SER A 84 0.12 -1.39 5.41
N ALA A 85 -0.56 -0.58 4.62
CA ALA A 85 -0.30 0.85 4.48
C ALA A 85 -1.49 1.63 5.02
N ARG A 86 -1.22 2.80 5.61
CA ARG A 86 -2.25 3.70 6.11
C ARG A 86 -2.32 4.93 5.20
N PHE A 87 -3.46 5.12 4.56
CA PHE A 87 -3.81 6.37 3.89
C PHE A 87 -4.78 7.13 4.82
N GLU A 88 -5.98 7.46 4.35
CA GLU A 88 -7.08 7.87 5.21
C GLU A 88 -7.58 6.70 6.08
N ASN A 89 -7.74 5.52 5.45
CA ASN A 89 -8.06 4.25 6.11
C ASN A 89 -6.89 3.25 5.98
N GLU A 90 -6.96 2.14 6.72
CA GLU A 90 -6.00 1.05 6.60
C GLU A 90 -6.25 0.25 5.32
N VAL A 91 -5.19 0.00 4.54
CA VAL A 91 -5.21 -0.80 3.32
C VAL A 91 -4.18 -1.91 3.46
N ARG A 92 -4.62 -3.15 3.29
CA ARG A 92 -3.78 -4.34 3.38
C ARG A 92 -3.52 -4.89 1.99
N TYR A 93 -2.24 -5.07 1.71
CA TYR A 93 -1.71 -5.68 0.50
C TYR A 93 -1.27 -7.11 0.82
N GLU A 94 -1.62 -8.04 -0.05
CA GLU A 94 -1.08 -9.39 -0.04
C GLU A 94 0.34 -9.41 -0.65
N ALA A 95 1.04 -10.54 -0.47
CA ALA A 95 2.38 -10.70 -1.05
C ALA A 95 2.37 -10.67 -2.58
N ASN A 96 1.23 -11.00 -3.20
CA ASN A 96 1.03 -10.92 -4.64
C ASN A 96 -0.20 -10.06 -4.95
N VAL A 97 0.03 -8.98 -5.70
CA VAL A 97 -1.01 -8.04 -6.14
C VAL A 97 -1.09 -8.10 -7.65
N THR A 98 -2.30 -8.34 -8.17
CA THR A 98 -2.55 -8.43 -9.61
C THR A 98 -3.69 -7.54 -10.04
N GLY A 99 -3.70 -7.14 -11.30
CA GLY A 99 -4.79 -6.37 -11.90
C GLY A 99 -4.52 -6.06 -13.37
N THR A 100 -5.39 -5.27 -13.97
CA THR A 100 -5.28 -4.83 -15.37
C THR A 100 -5.23 -3.31 -15.41
N LEU A 101 -4.14 -2.76 -15.93
CA LEU A 101 -3.95 -1.34 -16.14
C LEU A 101 -4.58 -0.90 -17.46
N THR A 102 -5.39 0.14 -17.37
CA THR A 102 -5.95 0.88 -18.49
C THR A 102 -5.83 2.36 -18.20
N TYR A 103 -6.01 3.22 -19.19
CA TYR A 103 -5.87 4.66 -18.96
C TYR A 103 -6.88 5.15 -17.91
N GLY A 104 -6.37 5.73 -16.82
CA GLY A 104 -7.12 6.22 -15.68
C GLY A 104 -7.70 5.14 -14.77
N GLN A 105 -7.43 3.85 -15.00
CA GLN A 105 -8.10 2.78 -14.25
C GLN A 105 -7.25 1.52 -14.04
N ILE A 106 -7.35 0.95 -12.84
CA ILE A 106 -6.97 -0.43 -12.52
C ILE A 106 -8.24 -1.25 -12.40
N GLY A 107 -8.41 -2.24 -13.27
CA GLY A 107 -9.49 -3.22 -13.22
C GLY A 107 -9.03 -4.56 -12.65
N ALA A 108 -10.00 -5.42 -12.31
CA ALA A 108 -9.77 -6.79 -11.85
C ALA A 108 -8.70 -6.92 -10.75
N LEU A 109 -8.63 -5.93 -9.85
CA LEU A 109 -7.62 -5.85 -8.81
C LEU A 109 -7.83 -6.98 -7.79
N SER A 110 -6.74 -7.65 -7.44
CA SER A 110 -6.68 -8.73 -6.45
C SER A 110 -5.48 -8.56 -5.54
N GLY A 111 -5.59 -9.06 -4.30
CA GLY A 111 -4.56 -8.91 -3.28
C GLY A 111 -4.57 -7.57 -2.54
N VAL A 112 -5.65 -6.79 -2.65
CA VAL A 112 -5.82 -5.51 -1.96
C VAL A 112 -7.15 -5.50 -1.20
N THR A 113 -7.10 -5.21 0.09
CA THR A 113 -8.28 -5.05 0.95
C THR A 113 -8.20 -3.74 1.70
N ALA A 114 -9.31 -3.00 1.75
CA ALA A 114 -9.40 -1.73 2.47
C ALA A 114 -10.33 -1.88 3.68
N GLN A 115 -9.98 -1.23 4.78
CA GLN A 115 -10.81 -1.22 5.98
C GLN A 115 -11.88 -0.12 5.90
N GLU A 116 -13.12 -0.49 6.21
CA GLU A 116 -14.27 0.39 6.32
C GLU A 116 -15.11 0.01 7.54
N LEU A 117 -15.35 0.95 8.46
CA LEU A 117 -16.13 0.72 9.70
C LEU A 117 -15.73 -0.60 10.39
N PHE A 118 -14.43 -0.84 10.53
CA PHE A 118 -13.80 -2.03 11.13
C PHE A 118 -13.87 -3.34 10.30
N LEU A 119 -14.55 -3.35 9.16
CA LEU A 119 -14.63 -4.50 8.25
C LEU A 119 -13.65 -4.35 7.09
N TRP A 120 -13.12 -5.48 6.60
CA TRP A 120 -12.20 -5.51 5.46
C TRP A 120 -12.96 -5.84 4.18
N PHE A 121 -12.86 -4.97 3.18
CA PHE A 121 -13.50 -5.15 1.89
C PHE A 121 -12.46 -5.26 0.77
N PRO A 122 -12.63 -6.19 -0.18
CA PRO A 122 -11.72 -6.32 -1.32
C PRO A 122 -11.87 -5.13 -2.26
N VAL A 123 -10.75 -4.54 -2.67
CA VAL A 123 -10.74 -3.50 -3.71
C VAL A 123 -10.65 -4.21 -5.06
N LYS A 124 -11.69 -4.08 -5.88
CA LYS A 124 -11.82 -4.71 -7.21
C LYS A 124 -11.35 -3.83 -8.35
N GLY A 125 -11.32 -2.52 -8.12
CA GLY A 125 -10.83 -1.58 -9.11
C GLY A 125 -10.57 -0.21 -8.51
N ILE A 126 -9.79 0.58 -9.22
CA ILE A 126 -9.45 1.95 -8.87
C ILE A 126 -9.56 2.78 -10.14
N SER A 127 -10.25 3.92 -10.12
CA SER A 127 -10.44 4.75 -11.31
C SER A 127 -10.41 6.25 -11.02
N VAL A 128 -9.80 7.00 -11.92
CA VAL A 128 -9.86 8.47 -11.97
C VAL A 128 -10.82 8.84 -13.09
N GLU A 129 -12.07 9.17 -12.72
CA GLU A 129 -13.13 9.48 -13.70
C GLU A 129 -12.95 10.89 -14.29
N ASP A 130 -12.60 11.87 -13.45
CA ASP A 130 -12.32 13.24 -13.86
C ASP A 130 -11.03 13.74 -13.18
N PRO A 131 -9.92 13.91 -13.92
CA PRO A 131 -8.67 14.40 -13.33
C PRO A 131 -8.77 15.83 -12.80
N SER A 132 -9.74 16.63 -13.26
CA SER A 132 -9.95 18.01 -12.77
C SER A 132 -10.67 18.08 -11.44
N SER A 133 -11.46 17.05 -11.10
CA SER A 133 -12.16 16.93 -9.82
C SER A 133 -11.24 16.77 -8.62
N GLY A 134 -10.00 16.31 -8.84
CA GLY A 134 -9.08 15.98 -7.76
C GLY A 134 -9.43 14.67 -7.03
N LEU A 135 -10.33 13.83 -7.57
CA LEU A 135 -10.85 12.64 -6.90
C LEU A 135 -10.45 11.34 -7.60
N ILE A 136 -10.39 10.27 -6.79
CA ILE A 136 -10.17 8.90 -7.24
C ILE A 136 -11.17 7.98 -6.54
N PHE A 137 -11.63 6.97 -7.28
CA PHE A 137 -12.67 6.05 -6.83
C PHE A 137 -12.10 4.66 -6.62
N PHE A 138 -12.42 4.05 -5.49
CA PHE A 138 -12.08 2.66 -5.18
C PHE A 138 -13.37 1.84 -5.19
N ASP A 139 -13.43 0.85 -6.06
CA ASP A 139 -14.53 -0.09 -6.15
C ASP A 139 -14.34 -1.21 -5.14
N VAL A 140 -15.19 -1.23 -4.11
CA VAL A 140 -15.21 -2.29 -3.08
C VAL A 140 -16.36 -3.30 -3.30
N GLY A 141 -16.84 -3.40 -4.55
CA GLY A 141 -17.84 -4.35 -5.02
C GLY A 141 -19.27 -3.82 -4.97
N VAL A 142 -19.76 -3.42 -3.80
CA VAL A 142 -21.15 -2.94 -3.64
C VAL A 142 -21.25 -1.42 -3.77
N VAL A 143 -20.18 -0.71 -3.43
CA VAL A 143 -20.12 0.75 -3.41
C VAL A 143 -18.75 1.21 -3.91
N ARG A 144 -18.72 2.41 -4.51
CA ARG A 144 -17.47 3.11 -4.81
C ARG A 144 -17.17 4.11 -3.71
N LYS A 145 -15.96 4.03 -3.15
CA LYS A 145 -15.44 5.00 -2.18
C LYS A 145 -14.67 6.09 -2.91
N GLN A 146 -14.80 7.32 -2.43
CA GLN A 146 -14.18 8.50 -3.03
C GLN A 146 -13.03 8.94 -2.14
N PHE A 147 -11.88 9.23 -2.74
CA PHE A 147 -10.71 9.73 -2.04
C PHE A 147 -10.11 10.91 -2.80
N PRO A 148 -9.48 11.88 -2.12
CA PRO A 148 -8.70 12.92 -2.79
C PRO A 148 -7.41 12.34 -3.39
N LEU A 149 -7.08 12.75 -4.62
CA LEU A 149 -5.89 12.32 -5.36
C LEU A 149 -4.58 12.62 -4.61
N SER A 150 -4.56 13.70 -3.82
CA SER A 150 -3.40 14.13 -3.04
C SER A 150 -2.91 13.09 -2.02
N LEU A 151 -3.78 12.16 -1.57
CA LEU A 151 -3.38 11.06 -0.69
C LEU A 151 -2.45 10.05 -1.36
N PHE A 152 -2.42 10.02 -2.70
CA PHE A 152 -1.71 9.02 -3.49
C PHE A 152 -0.55 9.61 -4.30
N GLU A 153 -0.13 10.85 -4.00
CA GLU A 153 1.05 11.47 -4.62
C GLU A 153 2.37 10.87 -4.08
N ILE A 154 2.39 10.57 -2.78
CA ILE A 154 3.54 9.99 -2.10
C ILE A 154 3.21 8.53 -1.78
N PRO A 155 3.98 7.55 -2.33
CA PRO A 155 3.79 6.15 -1.97
C PRO A 155 3.95 5.97 -0.46
N PRO A 156 3.05 5.24 0.22
CA PRO A 156 3.21 4.97 1.64
C PRO A 156 4.26 3.87 1.87
N ASP A 157 4.84 3.86 3.08
CA ASP A 157 5.61 2.71 3.54
C ASP A 157 4.66 1.54 3.83
N CYS A 158 4.98 0.38 3.25
CA CYS A 158 4.31 -0.85 3.65
C CYS A 158 4.91 -1.32 4.98
N LYS A 159 4.12 -1.22 6.04
CA LYS A 159 4.50 -1.79 7.33
C LYS A 159 4.06 -3.24 7.31
N VAL A 160 5.00 -4.15 7.52
CA VAL A 160 4.65 -5.56 7.74
C VAL A 160 3.68 -5.59 8.92
N GLY A 161 2.42 -5.88 8.61
CA GLY A 161 1.39 -5.97 9.62
C GLY A 161 1.73 -7.13 10.55
N PRO A 162 1.32 -7.10 11.83
CA PRO A 162 1.35 -8.31 12.62
C PRO A 162 0.60 -9.42 11.85
N PRO A 163 1.12 -10.66 11.82
CA PRO A 163 0.33 -11.79 11.33
C PRO A 163 -1.04 -11.78 12.04
N PRO A 164 -2.10 -12.31 11.41
CA PRO A 164 -3.44 -12.29 11.97
C PRO A 164 -3.39 -12.67 13.46
N ALA A 165 -4.05 -11.86 14.29
CA ALA A 165 -3.88 -11.83 15.75
C ALA A 165 -4.07 -13.19 16.45
N ASN A 166 -4.57 -14.20 15.73
CA ASN A 166 -4.63 -15.56 16.22
C ASN A 166 -4.45 -16.58 15.08
N LEU A 167 -3.32 -17.30 15.07
CA LEU A 167 -3.10 -18.45 14.19
C LEU A 167 -4.13 -19.57 14.44
N ASN A 168 -4.71 -19.64 15.64
CA ASN A 168 -5.75 -20.62 15.94
C ASN A 168 -7.06 -20.30 15.21
N GLU A 169 -7.41 -19.03 15.05
CA GLU A 169 -8.61 -18.62 14.30
C GLU A 169 -8.43 -18.88 12.80
N VAL A 170 -7.24 -18.57 12.26
CA VAL A 170 -6.88 -18.95 10.88
C VAL A 170 -6.91 -20.47 10.71
N ARG A 171 -6.39 -21.23 11.66
CA ARG A 171 -6.42 -22.70 11.66
C ARG A 171 -7.85 -23.22 11.72
N GLU A 172 -8.72 -22.62 12.51
CA GLU A 172 -10.15 -22.98 12.59
C GLU A 172 -10.87 -22.71 11.27
N MET A 173 -10.59 -21.57 10.62
CA MET A 173 -11.12 -21.27 9.29
C MET A 173 -10.62 -22.24 8.23
N VAL A 174 -9.32 -22.57 8.21
CA VAL A 174 -8.73 -23.55 7.29
C VAL A 174 -9.32 -24.94 7.54
N GLN A 175 -9.46 -25.35 8.80
CA GLN A 175 -10.08 -26.61 9.19
C GLN A 175 -11.57 -26.67 8.85
N ALA A 176 -12.30 -25.56 8.96
CA ALA A 176 -13.71 -25.49 8.56
C ALA A 176 -13.86 -25.67 7.03
N VAL A 177 -12.96 -25.08 6.23
CA VAL A 177 -12.91 -25.29 4.78
C VAL A 177 -12.57 -26.74 4.42
N GLU A 178 -11.60 -27.35 5.09
CA GLU A 178 -11.24 -28.76 4.89
C GLU A 178 -12.38 -29.71 5.28
N LYS A 179 -13.03 -29.48 6.43
CA LYS A 179 -14.21 -30.25 6.87
C LYS A 179 -15.37 -30.09 5.90
N SER A 180 -15.59 -28.89 5.37
CA SER A 180 -16.62 -28.63 4.37
C SER A 180 -16.35 -29.38 3.05
N LYS A 181 -15.09 -29.41 2.58
CA LYS A 181 -14.68 -30.22 1.41
C LYS A 181 -14.88 -31.73 1.64
N SER A 182 -14.52 -32.23 2.83
CA SER A 182 -14.71 -33.63 3.22
C SER A 182 -16.19 -34.00 3.34
N GLY A 183 -17.03 -33.11 3.89
CA GLY A 183 -18.48 -33.29 3.96
C GLY A 183 -19.14 -33.32 2.57
N LYS A 184 -18.69 -32.47 1.64
CA LYS A 184 -19.19 -32.46 0.25
C LYS A 184 -18.82 -33.74 -0.52
N LEU A 185 -17.65 -34.32 -0.24
CA LEU A 185 -17.24 -35.61 -0.82
C LEU A 185 -18.10 -36.77 -0.27
N ARG A 186 -18.47 -36.73 1.02
CA ARG A 186 -19.32 -37.76 1.65
C ARG A 186 -20.75 -37.74 1.12
N TYR A 187 -21.34 -36.56 0.92
CA TYR A 187 -22.70 -36.47 0.36
C TYR A 187 -22.77 -37.03 -1.07
N HIS A 188 -21.73 -36.81 -1.87
CA HIS A 188 -21.64 -37.38 -3.22
C HIS A 188 -21.47 -38.91 -3.17
N LEU A 189 -20.68 -39.43 -2.23
CA LEU A 189 -20.51 -40.88 -2.05
C LEU A 189 -21.80 -41.56 -1.57
N ASP A 190 -22.56 -40.92 -0.69
CA ASP A 190 -23.85 -41.44 -0.19
C ASP A 190 -24.95 -41.35 -1.26
N GLN A 191 -24.96 -40.31 -2.11
CA GLN A 191 -25.85 -40.26 -3.28
C GLN A 191 -25.53 -41.34 -4.31
N ASP A 192 -24.24 -41.58 -4.59
CA ASP A 192 -23.82 -42.66 -5.49
C ASP A 192 -24.11 -44.06 -4.92
N ALA A 193 -24.04 -44.23 -3.59
CA ALA A 193 -24.41 -45.48 -2.93
C ALA A 193 -25.93 -45.70 -2.91
N ALA A 194 -26.72 -44.67 -2.62
CA ALA A 194 -28.18 -44.74 -2.59
C ALA A 194 -28.79 -44.98 -3.98
N GLN A 195 -28.14 -44.47 -5.04
CA GLN A 195 -28.60 -44.68 -6.41
C GLN A 195 -28.26 -46.10 -6.93
N ARG A 196 -27.17 -46.71 -6.42
CA ARG A 196 -26.77 -48.08 -6.77
C ARG A 196 -27.60 -49.16 -6.06
N THR A 197 -28.18 -48.88 -4.89
CA THR A 197 -29.09 -49.80 -4.20
C THR A 197 -30.54 -49.74 -4.68
N ALA A 198 -30.91 -48.73 -5.48
CA ALA A 198 -32.26 -48.59 -6.04
C ALA A 198 -32.45 -49.28 -7.41
N THR A 199 -31.45 -50.02 -7.90
CA THR A 199 -31.48 -50.68 -9.23
C THR A 199 -31.33 -52.21 -9.18
N LEU A 200 -31.59 -52.82 -8.01
CA LEU A 200 -31.68 -54.28 -7.83
C LEU A 200 -33.05 -54.68 -7.29
#